data_AF-A0A9W7EI96-F1
#
_entry.id   AF-A0A9W7EI96-F1
#
_cell.length_a   1.000
_cell.length_b   1.000
_cell.length_c   1.000
_cell.angle_alpha   90.00
_cell.angle_beta   90.00
_cell.angle_gamma   90.00
#
_symmetry.space_group_name_H-M   'P 1'
#
loop_
_entity.id
_entity.type
_entity.pdbx_description
1 polymer ?
#
loop_
_entity_poly.entity_id
_entity_poly.type
_entity_poly.pdbx_seq_one_letter_code
_entity_poly.pdbx_strand_id
1 'polypeptide(L)'
;MSSFHEPVDHIALSESQLEALNETNMEPSPRRGHEILCVKFESLLQSQNSSTPASFREMVATWKDKNKSANITGEICLRNPFEENYFISQTIEGPVETVRKLWNRIKEDSRVLEIISSTFALKKERTYKTWALSLGSDGSDKDRGKN
;
A
#
# COMPACT_ATOMS: atom_id res chain seq x y z
N MET A 1 -1.41 -36.24 -3.66
CA MET A 1 -1.62 -34.80 -3.91
C MET A 1 -0.83 -34.05 -2.86
N SER A 2 0.42 -33.66 -3.17
CA SER A 2 1.27 -32.93 -2.22
C SER A 2 0.91 -31.45 -2.25
N SER A 3 0.38 -30.95 -1.13
CA SER A 3 0.29 -29.53 -0.88
C SER A 3 1.71 -29.00 -0.64
N PHE A 4 2.29 -28.35 -1.65
CA PHE A 4 3.49 -27.55 -1.47
C PHE A 4 3.15 -26.36 -0.55
N HIS A 5 3.56 -26.44 0.71
CA HIS A 5 3.70 -25.25 1.55
C HIS A 5 5.00 -24.57 1.11
N GLU A 6 4.88 -23.54 0.27
CA GLU A 6 6.02 -22.64 0.06
C GLU A 6 6.36 -21.96 1.39
N PRO A 7 7.64 -21.87 1.77
CA PRO A 7 8.05 -21.18 2.98
C PRO A 7 7.65 -19.72 2.84
N VAL A 8 6.83 -19.28 3.78
CA VAL A 8 6.30 -17.94 3.83
C VAL A 8 7.42 -17.00 4.30
N ASP A 9 8.17 -16.44 3.36
CA ASP A 9 9.30 -15.53 3.60
C ASP A 9 8.85 -14.11 4.02
N HIS A 10 7.79 -14.02 4.83
CA HIS A 10 7.33 -12.75 5.37
C HIS A 10 7.01 -12.84 6.86
N ILE A 11 7.42 -11.80 7.58
CA ILE A 11 7.12 -11.63 9.00
C ILE A 11 5.97 -10.65 9.09
N ALA A 12 4.78 -11.14 9.46
CA ALA A 12 3.65 -10.28 9.77
C ALA A 12 3.97 -9.42 11.01
N LEU A 13 3.63 -8.14 10.94
CA LEU A 13 3.81 -7.19 12.03
C LEU A 13 2.45 -6.64 12.48
N SER A 14 2.28 -6.46 13.78
CA SER A 14 1.24 -5.58 14.32
C SER A 14 1.63 -4.11 14.15
N GLU A 15 0.66 -3.20 14.27
CA GLU A 15 0.94 -1.76 14.26
C GLU A 15 1.84 -1.34 15.43
N SER A 16 1.64 -1.90 16.62
CA SER A 16 2.52 -1.65 17.77
C SER A 16 3.96 -2.14 17.54
N GLN A 17 4.16 -3.25 16.81
CA GLN A 17 5.50 -3.71 16.42
C GLN A 17 6.13 -2.76 15.39
N LEU A 18 5.33 -2.19 14.47
CA LEU A 18 5.80 -1.17 13.54
C LEU A 18 6.22 0.12 14.29
N GLU A 19 5.48 0.50 15.32
CA GLU A 19 5.82 1.66 16.17
C GLU A 19 7.06 1.40 17.03
N ALA A 20 7.23 0.20 17.58
CA ALA A 20 8.42 -0.17 18.35
C ALA A 20 9.73 -0.13 17.53
N LEU A 21 9.64 -0.30 16.20
CA LEU A 21 10.77 -0.07 15.29
C LEU A 21 11.23 1.41 15.26
N ASN A 22 10.47 2.35 15.85
CA ASN A 22 10.82 3.77 15.99
C ASN A 22 11.71 4.08 17.19
N GLU A 23 11.42 3.43 18.33
CA GLU A 23 11.99 3.82 19.62
C GLU A 23 13.35 3.20 19.87
N THR A 24 13.64 2.12 19.16
CA THR A 24 14.98 1.60 19.11
C THR A 24 15.82 2.53 18.24
N ASN A 25 16.54 3.45 18.89
CA ASN A 25 17.77 4.10 18.40
C ASN A 25 18.84 3.02 18.06
N MET A 26 18.48 2.05 17.23
CA MET A 26 19.38 1.07 16.69
C MET A 26 20.26 1.86 15.73
N GLU A 27 21.52 2.02 16.10
CA GLU A 27 22.57 2.31 15.12
C GLU A 27 22.28 1.46 13.88
N PRO A 28 22.34 2.04 12.68
CA PRO A 28 22.08 1.32 11.44
C PRO A 28 23.08 0.19 11.33
N SER A 29 22.70 -1.00 11.79
CA SER A 29 23.57 -2.15 11.79
C SER A 29 23.78 -2.54 10.33
N PRO A 30 25.01 -2.48 9.79
CA PRO A 30 25.29 -2.66 8.36
C PRO A 30 24.99 -4.10 7.85
N ARG A 31 24.46 -4.97 8.71
CA ARG A 31 24.14 -6.37 8.43
C ARG A 31 22.64 -6.66 8.28
N ARG A 32 21.76 -5.70 8.53
CA ARG A 32 20.34 -5.86 8.18
C ARG A 32 20.18 -5.64 6.69
N GLY A 33 20.35 -6.71 5.93
CA GLY A 33 20.11 -6.73 4.49
C GLY A 33 18.75 -6.12 4.19
N HIS A 34 18.69 -5.30 3.12
CA HIS A 34 17.55 -4.54 2.61
C HIS A 34 16.14 -5.03 3.01
N GLU A 35 15.74 -4.79 4.26
CA GLU A 35 14.41 -5.17 4.73
C GLU A 35 13.38 -4.27 4.03
N ILE A 36 12.43 -4.89 3.33
CA ILE A 36 11.35 -4.19 2.65
C ILE A 36 10.13 -4.26 3.57
N LEU A 37 9.63 -3.10 3.97
CA LEU A 37 8.32 -3.01 4.63
C LEU A 37 7.24 -2.97 3.55
N CYS A 38 6.28 -3.87 3.68
CA CYS A 38 5.05 -3.92 2.90
C CYS A 38 3.88 -3.52 3.79
N VAL A 39 3.15 -2.49 3.39
CA VAL A 39 1.90 -2.07 4.02
C VAL A 39 0.77 -2.29 3.02
N LYS A 40 -0.24 -3.07 3.40
CA LYS A 40 -1.47 -3.20 2.62
C LYS A 40 -2.61 -2.65 3.44
N PHE A 41 -3.41 -1.76 2.87
CA PHE A 41 -4.54 -1.17 3.59
C PHE A 41 -5.71 -0.87 2.67
N GLU A 42 -6.88 -0.77 3.28
CA GLU A 42 -8.10 -0.27 2.65
C GLU A 42 -8.54 0.99 3.38
N SER A 43 -9.00 1.98 2.63
CA SER A 43 -9.43 3.25 3.21
C SER A 43 -10.51 3.93 2.38
N LEU A 44 -11.25 4.81 3.04
CA LEU A 44 -12.21 5.71 2.41
C LEU A 44 -11.55 7.08 2.23
N LEU A 45 -11.54 7.58 1.00
CA LEU A 45 -11.04 8.92 0.69
C LEU A 45 -12.18 9.89 0.40
N GLN A 46 -12.07 11.10 0.92
CA GLN A 46 -12.93 12.22 0.59
C GLN A 46 -12.61 12.74 -0.81
N SER A 47 -13.64 12.89 -1.65
CA SER A 47 -13.49 13.65 -2.89
C SER A 47 -13.43 15.14 -2.59
N GLN A 48 -12.32 15.80 -2.93
CA GLN A 48 -12.22 17.26 -2.82
C GLN A 48 -12.71 17.89 -4.13
N ASN A 49 -13.88 18.53 -4.08
CA ASN A 49 -14.50 19.37 -5.11
C ASN A 49 -14.78 18.69 -6.47
N SER A 50 -16.07 18.44 -6.77
CA SER A 50 -16.59 17.96 -8.07
C SER A 50 -15.80 16.79 -8.68
N SER A 51 -16.04 15.63 -8.10
CA SER A 51 -15.52 14.29 -8.42
C SER A 51 -15.51 13.98 -9.92
N THR A 52 -14.39 14.24 -10.60
CA THR A 52 -14.09 13.54 -11.84
C THR A 52 -13.01 12.50 -11.56
N PRO A 53 -13.13 11.27 -12.09
CA PRO A 53 -12.06 10.28 -12.06
C PRO A 53 -10.71 10.80 -12.60
N ALA A 54 -10.71 11.90 -13.36
CA ALA A 54 -9.51 12.60 -13.81
C ALA A 54 -8.69 13.19 -12.65
N SER A 55 -9.33 13.85 -11.68
CA SER A 55 -8.68 14.39 -10.47
C SER A 55 -7.97 13.29 -9.66
N PHE A 56 -8.61 12.13 -9.51
CA PHE A 56 -8.00 10.99 -8.84
C PHE A 56 -6.77 10.47 -9.61
N ARG A 57 -6.85 10.37 -10.94
CA ARG A 57 -5.71 9.95 -11.78
C ARG A 57 -4.52 10.90 -11.65
N GLU A 58 -4.76 12.21 -11.62
CA GLU A 58 -3.71 13.23 -11.43
C GLU A 58 -3.07 13.14 -10.04
N MET A 59 -3.88 12.91 -9.01
CA MET A 59 -3.40 12.66 -7.65
C MET A 59 -2.50 11.42 -7.60
N VAL A 60 -2.92 10.31 -8.20
CA VAL A 60 -2.12 9.08 -8.26
C VAL A 60 -0.85 9.27 -9.08
N ALA A 61 -0.89 10.03 -10.18
CA ALA A 61 0.30 10.36 -10.96
C ALA A 61 1.33 11.13 -10.10
N THR A 62 0.87 12.10 -9.33
CA THR A 62 1.72 12.86 -8.39
C THR A 62 2.34 11.96 -7.32
N TRP A 63 1.56 11.03 -6.77
CA TRP A 63 2.07 10.05 -5.81
C TRP A 63 3.10 9.11 -6.43
N LYS A 64 2.85 8.63 -7.64
CA LYS A 64 3.76 7.76 -8.38
C LYS A 64 5.14 8.40 -8.56
N ASP A 65 5.19 9.66 -8.96
CA ASP A 65 6.46 10.36 -9.18
C ASP A 65 7.24 10.59 -7.88
N LYS A 66 6.53 11.00 -6.81
CA LYS A 66 7.13 11.14 -5.47
C LYS A 66 7.65 9.80 -4.95
N ASN A 67 6.86 8.73 -5.07
CA ASN A 67 7.19 7.39 -4.60
C ASN A 67 8.38 6.80 -5.36
N LYS A 68 8.48 7.05 -6.68
CA LYS A 68 9.65 6.65 -7.48
C LYS A 68 10.94 7.25 -6.92
N SER A 69 10.95 8.55 -6.60
CA SER A 69 12.14 9.21 -6.03
C SER A 69 12.54 8.67 -4.66
N ALA A 70 11.57 8.17 -3.90
CA ALA A 70 11.76 7.60 -2.56
C ALA A 70 12.03 6.08 -2.56
N ASN A 71 12.20 5.44 -3.73
CA ASN A 71 12.32 3.99 -3.87
C ASN A 71 11.13 3.23 -3.22
N ILE A 72 9.92 3.71 -3.46
CA ILE A 72 8.67 3.08 -3.01
C ILE A 72 7.95 2.54 -4.26
N THR A 73 7.53 1.28 -4.19
CA THR A 73 6.72 0.60 -5.22
C THR A 73 5.41 0.14 -4.60
N GLY A 74 4.48 -0.34 -5.43
CA GLY A 74 3.19 -0.76 -4.92
C GLY A 74 2.09 -0.62 -5.95
N GLU A 75 0.87 -0.70 -5.48
CA GLU A 75 -0.32 -0.48 -6.30
C GLU A 75 -1.37 0.27 -5.51
N ILE A 76 -2.20 1.01 -6.23
CA ILE A 76 -3.46 1.54 -5.71
C ILE A 76 -4.59 1.07 -6.62
N CYS A 77 -5.64 0.53 -6.00
CA CYS A 77 -6.85 0.07 -6.65
C CYS A 77 -8.01 0.93 -6.18
N LEU A 78 -8.66 1.61 -7.12
CA LEU A 78 -9.86 2.38 -6.85
C LEU A 78 -11.09 1.48 -7.03
N ARG A 79 -11.86 1.27 -5.96
CA ARG A 79 -13.16 0.61 -6.00
C ARG A 79 -14.27 1.67 -6.04
N ASN A 80 -15.28 1.45 -6.86
CA ASN A 80 -16.46 2.31 -7.01
C ASN A 80 -16.11 3.78 -7.34
N PRO A 81 -15.52 4.06 -8.52
CA PRO A 81 -15.08 5.41 -8.91
C PRO A 81 -16.22 6.43 -9.11
N PHE A 82 -17.48 6.03 -8.97
CA PHE A 82 -18.67 6.85 -9.22
C PHE A 82 -19.36 7.34 -7.94
N GLU A 83 -18.82 7.00 -6.77
CA GLU A 83 -19.35 7.47 -5.49
C GLU A 83 -18.74 8.82 -5.08
N GLU A 84 -19.39 9.53 -4.15
CA GLU A 84 -18.89 10.80 -3.61
C GLU A 84 -17.58 10.62 -2.83
N ASN A 85 -17.40 9.45 -2.21
CA ASN A 85 -16.17 9.04 -1.55
C ASN A 85 -15.56 7.86 -2.30
N TYR A 86 -14.24 7.82 -2.35
CA TYR A 86 -13.51 6.78 -3.05
C TYR A 86 -13.10 5.69 -2.09
N PHE A 87 -13.54 4.45 -2.31
CA PHE A 87 -12.96 3.31 -1.63
C PHE A 87 -11.67 2.91 -2.33
N ILE A 88 -10.55 2.89 -1.61
CA ILE A 88 -9.27 2.45 -2.16
C ILE A 88 -8.74 1.23 -1.43
N SER A 89 -8.02 0.39 -2.17
CA SER A 89 -7.12 -0.63 -1.63
C SER A 89 -5.72 -0.34 -2.13
N GLN A 90 -4.76 -0.21 -1.23
CA GLN A 90 -3.40 0.19 -1.56
C GLN A 90 -2.38 -0.75 -0.95
N THR A 91 -1.38 -1.13 -1.75
CA THR A 91 -0.16 -1.80 -1.28
C THR A 91 1.02 -0.87 -1.47
N ILE A 92 1.87 -0.72 -0.45
CA ILE A 92 3.08 0.11 -0.44
C ILE A 92 4.26 -0.77 -0.03
N GLU A 93 5.31 -0.79 -0.82
CA GLU A 93 6.54 -1.55 -0.57
C GLU A 93 7.77 -0.65 -0.69
N GLY A 94 8.73 -0.79 0.21
CA GLY A 94 9.97 -0.03 0.15
C GLY A 94 10.82 -0.14 1.41
N PRO A 95 11.90 0.66 1.52
CA PRO A 95 12.72 0.69 2.72
C PRO A 95 11.86 0.99 3.96
N VAL A 96 12.09 0.24 5.04
CA VAL A 96 11.28 0.30 6.28
C VAL A 96 11.04 1.74 6.74
N GLU A 97 12.11 2.53 6.86
CA GLU A 97 12.01 3.90 7.36
C GLU A 97 11.19 4.80 6.42
N THR A 98 11.41 4.68 5.11
CA THR A 98 10.71 5.48 4.10
C THR A 98 9.22 5.15 4.05
N VAL A 99 8.87 3.86 4.02
CA VAL A 99 7.47 3.41 3.96
C VAL A 99 6.73 3.80 5.24
N ARG A 100 7.38 3.70 6.40
CA ARG A 100 6.81 4.12 7.68
C ARG A 100 6.53 5.63 7.74
N LYS A 101 7.47 6.47 7.28
CA LYS A 101 7.25 7.93 7.17
C LYS A 101 6.08 8.24 6.24
N LEU A 102 5.98 7.51 5.12
CA LEU A 102 4.83 7.64 4.21
C LEU A 102 3.52 7.21 4.88
N TRP A 103 3.52 6.10 5.62
CA TRP A 103 2.34 5.60 6.33
C TRP A 103 1.81 6.62 7.34
N ASN A 104 2.68 7.21 8.16
CA ASN A 104 2.26 8.25 9.11
C ASN A 104 1.63 9.45 8.40
N ARG A 105 2.23 9.89 7.28
CA ARG A 105 1.65 10.97 6.45
C ARG A 105 0.30 10.61 5.85
N ILE A 106 0.08 9.35 5.49
CA ILE A 106 -1.21 8.88 4.99
C ILE A 106 -2.26 8.94 6.10
N LYS A 107 -1.90 8.52 7.33
CA LYS A 107 -2.80 8.61 8.50
C LYS A 107 -3.20 10.05 8.83
N GLU A 108 -2.32 11.01 8.56
CA GLU A 108 -2.53 12.44 8.78
C GLU A 108 -3.15 13.17 7.58
N ASP A 109 -3.32 12.49 6.44
CA ASP A 109 -3.84 13.12 5.22
C ASP A 109 -5.32 13.44 5.40
N SER A 110 -5.67 14.74 5.37
CA SER A 110 -7.06 15.21 5.52
C SER A 110 -8.07 14.61 4.52
N ARG A 111 -7.59 14.01 3.43
CA ARG A 111 -8.45 13.32 2.45
C ARG A 111 -8.76 11.89 2.87
N VAL A 112 -7.98 11.29 3.76
CA VAL A 112 -8.27 9.96 4.32
C VAL A 112 -9.31 10.14 5.41
N LEU A 113 -10.54 9.72 5.13
CA LEU A 113 -11.64 9.78 6.09
C LEU A 113 -11.50 8.68 7.13
N GLU A 114 -11.17 7.48 6.68
CA GLU A 114 -11.10 6.29 7.53
C GLU A 114 -10.15 5.25 6.91
N ILE A 115 -9.33 4.63 7.76
CA ILE A 115 -8.57 3.43 7.41
C ILE A 115 -9.34 2.23 7.94
N ILE A 116 -9.87 1.43 7.02
CA ILE A 116 -10.79 0.33 7.31
C ILE A 116 -10.01 -0.90 7.77
N SER A 117 -8.89 -1.16 7.11
CA SER A 117 -8.00 -2.27 7.45
C SER A 117 -6.58 -1.93 7.07
N SER A 118 -5.61 -2.46 7.82
CA SER A 118 -4.20 -2.37 7.47
C SER A 118 -3.47 -3.63 7.93
N THR A 119 -2.51 -4.08 7.12
CA THR A 119 -1.61 -5.18 7.43
C THR A 119 -0.18 -4.78 7.09
N PHE A 120 0.76 -5.27 7.89
CA PHE A 120 2.17 -4.94 7.78
C PHE A 120 2.97 -6.22 7.67
N ALA A 121 3.95 -6.23 6.77
CA ALA A 121 4.85 -7.37 6.62
C ALA A 121 6.26 -6.92 6.26
N LEU A 122 7.27 -7.52 6.88
CA LEU A 122 8.65 -7.43 6.41
C LEU A 122 8.89 -8.52 5.36
N LYS A 123 9.53 -8.14 4.25
CA LYS A 123 9.77 -9.00 3.10
C LYS A 123 11.23 -8.90 2.67
N LYS A 124 11.74 -10.00 2.11
CA LYS A 124 13.05 -10.05 1.47
C LYS A 124 13.05 -9.38 0.09
N GLU A 125 11.91 -9.43 -0.60
CA GLU A 125 11.76 -8.93 -1.97
C GLU A 125 10.43 -8.19 -2.17
N ARG A 126 10.41 -7.30 -3.17
CA ARG A 126 9.21 -6.56 -3.59
C ARG A 126 8.30 -7.47 -4.39
N THR A 127 7.00 -7.41 -4.15
CA THR A 127 6.02 -7.98 -5.10
C THR A 127 5.87 -7.07 -6.32
N TYR A 128 5.88 -5.76 -6.12
CA TYR A 128 5.70 -4.79 -7.20
C TYR A 128 7.05 -4.20 -7.61
N LYS A 129 7.42 -4.40 -8.88
CA LYS A 129 8.65 -3.81 -9.47
C LYS A 129 8.52 -2.30 -9.71
N THR A 130 7.30 -1.83 -9.94
CA THR A 130 6.97 -0.43 -10.23
C THR A 130 5.65 -0.04 -9.58
N TRP A 131 5.31 1.25 -9.56
CA TRP A 131 4.00 1.72 -9.13
C TRP A 131 2.92 1.42 -10.17
N ALA A 132 1.84 0.78 -9.75
CA ALA A 132 0.68 0.51 -10.58
C ALA A 132 -0.57 1.27 -10.09
N LEU A 133 -1.45 1.62 -11.03
CA LEU A 133 -2.80 2.11 -10.77
C LEU A 133 -3.76 1.14 -11.45
N SER A 134 -4.65 0.55 -10.67
CA SER A 134 -5.69 -0.36 -11.14
C SER A 134 -7.06 0.25 -10.86
N LEU A 135 -8.01 0.04 -11.76
CA LEU A 135 -9.42 0.32 -11.49
C LEU A 135 -10.06 -1.01 -11.13
N GLY A 136 -10.58 -1.09 -9.90
CA GLY A 136 -11.35 -2.25 -9.48
C GLY A 136 -12.66 -2.25 -10.24
N SER A 137 -12.84 -3.22 -11.14
CA SER A 137 -14.18 -3.65 -11.49
C SER A 137 -14.78 -4.25 -10.24
N ASP A 138 -15.78 -3.58 -9.65
CA ASP A 138 -16.64 -4.18 -8.65
C ASP A 138 -17.01 -5.59 -9.15
N GLY A 139 -16.93 -6.58 -8.26
CA GLY A 139 -16.87 -8.02 -8.55
C GLY A 139 -18.13 -8.63 -9.17
N SER A 140 -18.74 -7.94 -10.13
CA SER A 140 -19.80 -8.42 -11.02
C SER A 140 -19.27 -9.31 -12.15
N ASP A 141 -17.96 -9.58 -12.23
CA ASP A 141 -17.38 -10.51 -13.22
C ASP A 141 -16.90 -11.80 -12.53
N LYS A 142 -17.83 -12.52 -11.90
CA LYS A 142 -17.62 -13.90 -11.40
C LYS A 142 -17.71 -14.96 -12.51
N ASP A 143 -17.78 -14.58 -13.79
CA ASP A 143 -18.08 -15.56 -14.86
C ASP A 143 -17.34 -15.30 -16.19
N ARG A 144 -16.06 -14.93 -16.14
CA ARG A 144 -15.19 -14.97 -17.33
C ARG A 144 -14.03 -15.93 -17.18
N GLY A 145 -14.32 -17.18 -17.52
CA GLY A 145 -13.47 -17.96 -18.40
C GLY A 145 -12.27 -18.64 -17.76
N LYS A 146 -12.52 -19.79 -17.12
CA LYS A 146 -11.61 -20.92 -17.30
C LYS A 146 -11.85 -21.47 -18.71
N ASN A 147 -10.95 -21.19 -19.63
CA ASN A 147 -10.67 -22.02 -20.80
C ASN A 147 -9.15 -22.01 -21.02
#